data_AF-A0A7J4V0J3-F1
#
_entry.id   AF-A0A7J4V0J3-F1
#
_cell.length_a   1.000
_cell.length_b   1.000
_cell.length_c   1.000
_cell.angle_alpha   90.00
_cell.angle_beta   90.00
_cell.angle_gamma   90.00
#
_symmetry.space_group_name_H-M   'P 1'
#
loop_
_entity.id
_entity.type
_entity.pdbx_description
1 polymer ?
#
loop_
_entity_poly.entity_id
_entity_poly.type
_entity_poly.pdbx_seq_one_letter_code
_entity_poly.pdbx_strand_id
1 'polypeptide(L)'
;MYLMGFLDKMKSAGSAITGGSAKVSIEYPHQPMKPGDSLPVKVTIMSMGKEVKSGGVFVDIHAAEAGQVKCKHCGQMTQVQQETIKQAIPIGPAFVLQPNETKVVEATIQMPMGQPSYSGQVRHEWRIRARLDAFGNDPDSGFQVIEIR
;
A
#
# COMPACT_ATOMS: atom_id res chain seq x y z
N MET A 1 -11.38 2.09 28.80
CA MET A 1 -10.83 0.72 28.86
C MET A 1 -11.12 0.07 27.51
N TYR A 2 -10.16 -0.66 26.93
CA TYR A 2 -10.07 -1.15 25.52
C TYR A 2 -9.42 -0.22 24.48
N LEU A 3 -8.10 0.00 24.61
CA LEU A 3 -7.22 0.19 23.44
C LEU A 3 -6.09 -0.86 23.37
N MET A 4 -5.90 -1.64 24.43
CA MET A 4 -4.75 -2.56 24.59
C MET A 4 -5.03 -3.99 24.12
N GLY A 5 -5.62 -4.15 22.94
CA GLY A 5 -5.91 -5.49 22.39
C GLY A 5 -5.82 -5.63 20.87
N PHE A 6 -5.72 -4.51 20.15
CA PHE A 6 -5.66 -4.53 18.68
C PHE A 6 -4.21 -4.61 18.16
N LEU A 7 -3.25 -4.08 18.92
CA LEU A 7 -1.83 -4.02 18.56
C LEU A 7 -1.11 -5.37 18.70
N ASP A 8 -1.58 -6.29 19.56
CA ASP A 8 -0.91 -7.58 19.80
C ASP A 8 -1.03 -8.60 18.65
N LYS A 9 -1.84 -8.31 17.62
CA LYS A 9 -2.07 -9.23 16.49
C LYS A 9 -1.61 -8.71 15.12
N MET A 10 -0.99 -7.52 15.06
CA MET A 10 -0.41 -7.05 13.80
C MET A 10 0.93 -7.73 13.55
N LYS A 11 0.98 -8.61 12.55
CA LYS A 11 2.25 -9.06 11.98
C LYS A 11 2.77 -7.95 11.07
N SER A 12 3.97 -7.47 11.32
CA SER A 12 4.68 -6.57 10.40
C SER A 12 4.94 -7.33 9.09
N ALA A 13 4.22 -7.00 8.02
CA ALA A 13 4.61 -7.43 6.68
C ALA A 13 5.80 -6.58 6.23
N GLY A 14 6.78 -7.25 5.61
CA GLY A 14 8.16 -6.82 5.49
C GLY A 14 8.36 -5.36 5.06
N SER A 15 9.28 -4.68 5.75
CA SER A 15 9.74 -3.34 5.39
C SER A 15 10.59 -3.41 4.14
N ALA A 16 10.03 -3.11 2.97
CA ALA A 16 10.85 -2.80 1.81
C ALA A 16 11.29 -1.33 1.93
N ILE A 17 12.59 -1.08 1.82
CA ILE A 17 13.20 0.24 1.97
C ILE A 17 13.43 0.80 0.56
N THR A 18 12.64 1.78 0.15
CA THR A 18 12.72 2.40 -1.18
C THR A 18 12.91 3.92 -1.04
N GLY A 19 13.90 4.37 -0.26
CA GLY A 19 14.21 5.80 -0.15
C GLY A 19 15.38 6.08 0.78
N GLY A 20 16.37 6.85 0.33
CA GLY A 20 17.57 7.16 1.11
C GLY A 20 17.35 8.15 2.25
N SER A 21 16.21 8.85 2.29
CA SER A 21 15.92 9.92 3.27
C SER A 21 15.10 9.45 4.48
N ALA A 22 14.21 8.47 4.31
CA ALA A 22 13.40 7.92 5.38
C ALA A 22 13.10 6.43 5.15
N LYS A 23 12.86 5.69 6.23
CA LYS A 23 12.25 4.35 6.20
C LYS A 23 10.76 4.48 6.46
N VAL A 24 9.95 3.80 5.66
CA VAL A 24 8.49 3.76 5.80
C VAL A 24 8.07 2.30 5.97
N SER A 25 7.18 2.02 6.91
CA SER A 25 6.51 0.73 7.05
C SER A 25 5.02 0.91 7.21
N ILE A 26 4.26 -0.09 6.77
CA ILE A 26 2.81 -0.15 6.92
C ILE A 26 2.42 -1.43 7.65
N GLU A 27 1.48 -1.31 8.59
CA GLU A 27 0.88 -2.40 9.34
C GLU A 27 -0.64 -2.34 9.15
N TYR A 28 -1.25 -3.50 8.88
CA TYR A 28 -2.70 -3.65 8.71
C TYR A 28 -3.14 -5.10 9.00
N PRO A 29 -4.44 -5.34 9.29
CA PRO A 29 -4.98 -6.69 9.48
C PRO A 29 -4.82 -7.57 8.24
N HIS A 30 -4.23 -8.76 8.40
CA HIS A 30 -4.01 -9.74 7.33
C HIS A 30 -5.20 -10.70 7.16
N GLN A 31 -6.41 -10.15 7.10
CA GLN A 31 -7.62 -10.94 6.88
C GLN A 31 -8.14 -10.70 5.46
N PRO A 32 -8.84 -11.67 4.84
CA PRO A 32 -9.51 -11.43 3.57
C PRO A 32 -10.47 -10.25 3.70
N MET A 33 -10.36 -9.28 2.80
CA MET A 33 -11.20 -8.07 2.78
C MET A 33 -12.15 -8.11 1.59
N LYS A 34 -13.21 -7.32 1.64
CA LYS A 34 -14.11 -7.07 0.50
C LYS A 34 -13.86 -5.68 -0.07
N PRO A 35 -14.18 -5.45 -1.35
CA PRO A 35 -14.23 -4.09 -1.89
C PRO A 35 -15.19 -3.23 -1.07
N GLY A 36 -14.79 -2.00 -0.74
CA GLY A 36 -15.57 -1.10 0.11
C GLY A 36 -15.39 -1.27 1.63
N ASP A 37 -14.65 -2.30 2.09
CA ASP A 37 -14.39 -2.46 3.53
C ASP A 37 -13.51 -1.33 4.08
N SER A 38 -13.72 -1.03 5.36
CA SER A 38 -12.84 -0.14 6.12
C SER A 38 -11.60 -0.90 6.61
N LEU A 39 -10.41 -0.38 6.29
CA LEU A 39 -9.13 -0.96 6.67
C LEU A 39 -8.38 -0.03 7.64
N PRO A 40 -8.23 -0.40 8.92
CA PRO A 40 -7.31 0.30 9.80
C PRO A 40 -5.86 0.05 9.38
N VAL A 41 -5.08 1.12 9.30
CA VAL A 41 -3.67 1.11 8.93
C VAL A 41 -2.85 1.89 9.94
N LYS A 42 -1.63 1.43 10.18
CA LYS A 42 -0.60 2.14 10.93
C LYS A 42 0.63 2.28 10.07
N VAL A 43 1.07 3.51 9.86
CA VAL A 43 2.27 3.85 9.09
C VAL A 43 3.34 4.38 10.03
N THR A 44 4.52 3.77 10.00
CA THR A 44 5.68 4.24 10.76
C THR A 44 6.71 4.81 9.80
N ILE A 45 7.12 6.05 10.03
CA ILE A 45 8.11 6.77 9.22
C ILE A 45 9.28 7.16 10.12
N MET A 46 10.50 6.84 9.71
CA MET A 46 11.72 7.20 10.43
C MET A 46 12.70 7.90 9.50
N SER A 47 13.15 9.10 9.87
CA SER A 47 14.24 9.79 9.18
C SER A 47 15.54 8.98 9.27
N MET A 48 16.33 8.95 8.20
CA MET A 48 17.62 8.26 8.13
C MET A 48 18.82 9.23 8.28
N GLY A 49 18.75 10.12 9.28
CA GLY A 49 19.89 10.98 9.67
C GLY A 49 19.90 12.39 9.07
N LYS A 50 18.87 12.80 8.35
CA LYS A 50 18.68 14.18 7.86
C LYS A 50 17.25 14.66 8.09
N GLU A 51 17.05 15.97 8.11
CA GLU A 51 15.70 16.52 8.12
C GLU A 51 14.93 16.04 6.86
N VAL A 52 13.69 15.60 7.04
CA VAL A 52 12.78 15.22 5.96
C VAL A 52 11.56 16.11 6.00
N LYS A 53 11.39 16.94 4.97
CA LYS A 53 10.17 17.72 4.76
C LYS A 53 9.19 16.88 3.95
N SER A 54 8.00 16.66 4.50
CA SER A 54 6.96 15.87 3.87
C SER A 54 5.74 16.71 3.51
N GLY A 55 5.20 16.49 2.31
CA GLY A 55 3.91 17.02 1.86
C GLY A 55 2.70 16.28 2.43
N GLY A 56 2.91 15.09 3.00
CA GLY A 56 1.87 14.28 3.62
C GLY A 56 2.20 12.78 3.60
N VAL A 57 1.34 12.00 4.27
CA VAL A 57 1.40 10.54 4.25
C VAL A 57 0.23 9.99 3.46
N PHE A 58 0.51 9.04 2.57
CA PHE A 58 -0.49 8.42 1.71
C PHE A 58 -0.45 6.90 1.85
N VAL A 59 -1.60 6.27 1.67
CA VAL A 59 -1.70 4.85 1.36
C VAL A 59 -2.11 4.71 -0.09
N ASP A 60 -1.24 4.08 -0.89
CA ASP A 60 -1.52 3.78 -2.28
C ASP A 60 -2.16 2.39 -2.38
N ILE A 61 -3.31 2.30 -3.03
CA ILE A 61 -4.00 1.06 -3.38
C ILE A 61 -3.96 0.89 -4.90
N HIS A 62 -3.41 -0.24 -5.33
CA HIS A 62 -3.30 -0.60 -6.73
C HIS A 62 -3.96 -1.95 -6.98
N ALA A 63 -4.67 -2.09 -8.08
CA ALA A 63 -5.12 -3.38 -8.58
C ALA A 63 -4.87 -3.46 -10.08
N ALA A 64 -4.43 -4.64 -10.54
CA ALA A 64 -4.18 -4.85 -11.95
C ALA A 64 -4.53 -6.28 -12.35
N GLU A 65 -5.10 -6.40 -13.55
CA GLU A 65 -5.26 -7.66 -14.25
C GLU A 65 -4.02 -7.92 -15.10
N ALA A 66 -3.49 -9.13 -15.03
CA ALA A 66 -2.37 -9.55 -15.86
C ALA A 66 -2.47 -11.03 -16.24
N GLY A 67 -2.08 -11.38 -17.46
CA GLY A 67 -2.07 -12.78 -17.90
C GLY A 67 -1.92 -12.93 -19.40
N GLN A 68 -2.19 -14.12 -19.91
CA GLN A 68 -2.16 -14.39 -21.34
C GLN A 68 -3.54 -14.77 -21.85
N VAL A 69 -4.02 -14.10 -22.89
CA VAL A 69 -5.27 -14.44 -23.56
C VAL A 69 -5.00 -14.93 -24.97
N LYS A 70 -5.78 -15.91 -25.43
CA LYS A 70 -5.69 -16.39 -26.81
C LYS A 70 -6.39 -15.39 -27.74
N CYS A 71 -5.65 -14.83 -28.68
CA CYS A 71 -6.21 -13.96 -29.70
C CYS A 71 -7.19 -14.77 -30.58
N LYS A 72 -8.42 -14.27 -30.71
CA LYS A 72 -9.46 -14.93 -31.53
C LYS A 72 -9.14 -14.90 -33.03
N HIS A 73 -8.34 -13.94 -33.49
CA HIS A 73 -8.06 -13.75 -34.92
C HIS A 73 -6.86 -14.56 -35.42
N CYS A 74 -5.74 -14.53 -34.71
CA CYS A 74 -4.52 -15.24 -35.12
C CYS A 74 -4.23 -16.51 -34.30
N GLY A 75 -5.00 -16.80 -33.25
CA GLY A 75 -4.83 -17.97 -32.40
C GLY A 75 -3.61 -17.93 -31.47
N GLN A 76 -2.80 -16.87 -31.53
CA GLN A 76 -1.61 -16.70 -30.70
C GLN A 76 -1.96 -16.23 -29.28
N MET A 77 -1.11 -16.54 -28.32
CA MET A 77 -1.22 -16.04 -26.94
C MET A 77 -0.67 -14.61 -26.88
N THR A 78 -1.45 -13.71 -26.30
CA THR A 78 -1.09 -12.29 -26.14
C THR A 78 -1.09 -11.94 -24.66
N GLN A 79 -0.04 -11.25 -24.21
CA GLN A 79 0.02 -10.71 -22.86
C GLN A 79 -0.98 -9.57 -22.71
N VAL A 80 -1.77 -9.62 -21.65
CA VAL A 80 -2.65 -8.53 -21.22
C VAL A 80 -2.17 -8.03 -19.87
N GLN A 81 -2.14 -6.71 -19.74
CA GLN A 81 -1.92 -6.04 -18.46
C GLN A 81 -2.79 -4.80 -18.44
N GLN A 82 -3.62 -4.67 -17.41
CA GLN A 82 -4.55 -3.55 -17.25
C GLN A 82 -4.59 -3.15 -15.78
N GLU A 83 -4.25 -1.90 -15.50
CA GLU A 83 -4.47 -1.31 -14.17
C GLU A 83 -5.97 -1.01 -14.02
N THR A 84 -6.61 -1.65 -13.04
CA THR A 84 -8.05 -1.51 -12.77
C THR A 84 -8.30 -0.50 -11.66
N ILE A 85 -7.35 -0.37 -10.71
CA ILE A 85 -7.42 0.56 -9.59
C ILE A 85 -6.05 1.21 -9.40
N LYS A 86 -6.07 2.52 -9.22
CA LYS A 86 -4.93 3.33 -8.82
C LYS A 86 -5.41 4.48 -7.96
N GLN A 87 -5.27 4.37 -6.64
CA GLN A 87 -5.74 5.39 -5.72
C GLN A 87 -4.67 5.71 -4.67
N ALA A 88 -4.44 6.99 -4.44
CA ALA A 88 -3.63 7.49 -3.33
C ALA A 88 -4.57 8.12 -2.29
N ILE A 89 -4.59 7.55 -1.10
CA ILE A 89 -5.49 7.98 -0.01
C ILE A 89 -4.65 8.77 1.01
N PRO A 90 -4.89 10.08 1.20
CA PRO A 90 -4.18 10.86 2.21
C PRO A 90 -4.60 10.42 3.61
N ILE A 91 -3.62 10.09 4.46
CA ILE A 91 -3.85 9.67 5.85
C ILE A 91 -3.19 10.61 6.88
N GLY A 92 -2.37 11.55 6.44
CA GLY A 92 -1.74 12.54 7.32
C GLY A 92 -1.31 13.81 6.56
N PRO A 93 -1.39 14.99 7.21
CA PRO A 93 -1.00 16.26 6.60
C PRO A 93 0.52 16.36 6.45
N ALA A 94 1.02 17.44 5.85
CA ALA A 94 2.43 17.79 5.78
C ALA A 94 3.08 17.93 7.17
N PHE A 95 4.36 17.59 7.27
CA PHE A 95 5.18 17.76 8.49
C PHE A 95 6.67 17.72 8.17
N VAL A 96 7.49 18.03 9.17
CA VAL A 96 8.94 17.91 9.10
C VAL A 96 9.39 16.89 10.13
N LEU A 97 10.23 15.92 9.73
CA LEU A 97 10.95 15.04 10.63
C LEU A 97 12.36 15.56 10.83
N GLN A 98 12.77 15.69 12.08
CA GLN A 98 14.14 15.92 12.45
C GLN A 98 15.01 14.68 12.19
N PRO A 99 16.35 14.81 12.10
CA PRO A 99 17.24 13.68 11.92
C PRO A 99 16.98 12.56 12.94
N ASN A 100 16.76 11.33 12.44
CA ASN A 100 16.45 10.13 13.23
C ASN A 100 15.12 10.17 14.00
N GLU A 101 14.27 11.17 13.75
CA GLU A 101 12.94 11.21 14.32
C GLU A 101 12.06 10.11 13.72
N THR A 102 11.23 9.52 14.56
CA THR A 102 10.20 8.56 14.16
C THR A 102 8.83 9.15 14.40
N LYS A 103 7.94 9.01 13.42
CA LYS A 103 6.53 9.39 13.51
C LYS A 103 5.65 8.22 13.12
N VAL A 104 4.58 8.05 13.89
CA VAL A 104 3.54 7.05 13.64
C VAL A 104 2.27 7.78 13.23
N VAL A 105 1.63 7.32 12.17
CA VAL A 105 0.35 7.81 11.67
C VAL A 105 -0.62 6.65 11.61
N GLU A 106 -1.74 6.77 12.31
CA GLU A 106 -2.81 5.77 12.33
C GLU A 106 -4.04 6.35 11.64
N ALA A 107 -4.67 5.56 10.77
CA ALA A 107 -5.87 5.95 10.05
C ALA A 107 -6.75 4.74 9.75
N THR A 108 -8.01 4.99 9.40
CA THR A 108 -8.88 4.00 8.78
C THR A 108 -9.17 4.45 7.36
N ILE A 109 -8.75 3.67 6.37
CA ILE A 109 -8.99 3.95 4.95
C ILE A 109 -10.20 3.14 4.46
N GLN A 110 -10.90 3.64 3.45
CA GLN A 110 -11.92 2.86 2.75
C GLN A 110 -11.28 2.19 1.54
N MET A 111 -11.43 0.87 1.44
CA MET A 111 -10.98 0.12 0.27
C MET A 111 -11.83 0.52 -0.95
N PRO A 112 -11.23 0.79 -2.12
CA PRO A 112 -12.01 1.11 -3.31
C PRO A 112 -12.91 -0.04 -3.74
N MET A 113 -14.00 0.31 -4.43
CA MET A 113 -14.83 -0.68 -5.11
C MET A 113 -14.07 -1.25 -6.32
N GLY A 114 -14.28 -2.53 -6.63
CA GLY A 114 -13.63 -3.18 -7.76
C GLY A 114 -13.87 -4.67 -7.83
N GLN A 115 -13.26 -5.32 -8.82
CA GLN A 115 -13.31 -6.78 -8.94
C GLN A 115 -12.49 -7.44 -7.81
N PRO A 116 -12.93 -8.58 -7.25
CA PRO A 116 -12.14 -9.34 -6.28
C PRO A 116 -10.81 -9.81 -6.84
N SER A 117 -9.90 -10.27 -5.97
CA SER A 117 -8.70 -10.99 -6.38
C SER A 117 -9.09 -12.33 -6.98
N TYR A 118 -8.44 -12.71 -8.07
CA TYR A 118 -8.57 -14.04 -8.66
C TYR A 118 -7.27 -14.47 -9.32
N SER A 119 -7.10 -15.79 -9.48
CA SER A 119 -5.92 -16.38 -10.09
C SER A 119 -6.33 -17.52 -11.03
N GLY A 120 -5.88 -17.43 -12.27
CA GLY A 120 -6.14 -18.39 -13.34
C GLY A 120 -5.26 -18.08 -14.55
N GLN A 121 -5.79 -18.25 -15.77
CA GLN A 121 -5.10 -17.83 -16.99
C GLN A 121 -4.81 -16.30 -17.01
N VAL A 122 -5.70 -15.53 -16.38
CA VAL A 122 -5.51 -14.14 -16.01
C VAL A 122 -5.61 -14.07 -14.48
N ARG A 123 -4.79 -13.22 -13.86
CA ARG A 123 -4.87 -12.91 -12.44
C ARG A 123 -5.26 -11.46 -12.24
N HIS A 124 -6.04 -11.20 -11.19
CA HIS A 124 -6.30 -9.87 -10.68
C HIS A 124 -5.66 -9.75 -9.30
N GLU A 125 -4.66 -8.89 -9.18
CA GLU A 125 -3.84 -8.77 -7.98
C GLU A 125 -3.97 -7.36 -7.40
N TRP A 126 -4.28 -7.31 -6.11
CA TRP A 126 -4.35 -6.08 -5.33
C TRP A 126 -3.09 -5.89 -4.51
N ARG A 127 -2.64 -4.64 -4.41
CA ARG A 127 -1.44 -4.25 -3.69
C ARG A 127 -1.68 -2.98 -2.89
N ILE A 128 -1.02 -2.89 -1.75
CA ILE A 128 -1.02 -1.73 -0.85
C ILE A 128 0.40 -1.32 -0.54
N ARG A 129 0.64 -0.01 -0.40
CA ARG A 129 1.86 0.53 0.22
C ARG A 129 1.56 1.82 0.96
N ALA A 130 2.37 2.14 1.97
CA ALA A 130 2.44 3.49 2.49
C ALA A 130 3.54 4.26 1.77
N ARG A 131 3.28 5.53 1.47
CA ARG A 131 4.21 6.45 0.82
C ARG A 131 4.27 7.77 1.58
N LEU A 132 5.47 8.27 1.77
CA LEU A 132 5.72 9.61 2.27
C LEU A 132 5.97 10.52 1.06
N ASP A 133 5.12 11.53 0.85
CA ASP A 133 5.37 12.56 -0.15
C ASP A 133 6.53 13.43 0.36
N ALA A 134 7.68 13.36 -0.29
CA ALA A 134 8.90 14.05 0.13
C ALA A 134 9.69 14.54 -1.08
N PHE A 135 10.38 15.67 -0.94
CA PHE A 135 11.12 16.25 -2.06
C PHE A 135 12.20 15.28 -2.61
N GLY A 136 12.16 15.04 -3.93
CA GLY A 136 13.05 14.12 -4.61
C GLY A 136 12.38 12.77 -4.87
N ASN A 137 12.90 11.70 -4.26
CA ASN A 137 12.29 10.37 -4.35
C ASN A 137 11.46 10.09 -3.09
N ASP A 138 10.17 9.85 -3.28
CA ASP A 138 9.23 9.50 -2.22
C ASP A 138 9.62 8.19 -1.54
N PRO A 139 9.94 8.20 -0.24
CA PRO A 139 10.12 6.98 0.52
C PRO A 139 8.80 6.20 0.60
N ASP A 140 8.82 4.89 0.35
CA ASP A 140 7.66 4.04 0.50
C ASP A 140 7.99 2.72 1.22
N SER A 141 6.95 1.99 1.62
CA SER A 141 7.06 0.70 2.32
C SER A 141 7.33 -0.49 1.40
N GLY A 142 7.40 -0.25 0.10
CA GLY A 142 7.14 -1.21 -0.97
C GLY A 142 5.69 -1.69 -1.01
N PHE A 143 5.32 -2.24 -2.15
CA PHE A 143 4.02 -2.86 -2.34
C PHE A 143 3.95 -4.24 -1.66
N GLN A 144 2.88 -4.45 -0.92
CA GLN A 144 2.49 -5.72 -0.33
C GLN A 144 1.21 -6.22 -1.01
N VAL A 145 1.16 -7.50 -1.36
CA VAL A 145 -0.04 -8.09 -1.98
C VAL A 145 -1.11 -8.29 -0.90
N ILE A 146 -2.36 -7.93 -1.23
CA ILE A 146 -3.53 -8.15 -0.39
C ILE A 146 -4.57 -9.00 -1.12
N GLU A 147 -5.28 -9.83 -0.36
CA GLU A 147 -6.34 -10.67 -0.90
C GLU A 147 -7.70 -10.01 -0.69
N ILE A 148 -8.41 -9.74 -1.79
CA ILE A 148 -9.76 -9.21 -1.83
C ILE A 148 -10.71 -10.31 -2.31
N ARG A 149 -11.83 -10.56 -1.61
CA ARG A 149 -12.81 -11.61 -1.93
C ARG A 149 -14.20 -11.07 -2.18
#